data_AF-A0A1C5AVD8-F1
#
_entry.id   AF-A0A1C5AVD8-F1
#
_cell.length_a   1.000
_cell.length_b   1.000
_cell.length_c   1.000
_cell.angle_alpha   90.00
_cell.angle_beta   90.00
_cell.angle_gamma   90.00
#
_symmetry.space_group_name_H-M   'P 1'
#
loop_
_entity.id
_entity.type
_entity.pdbx_description
1 polymer ?
#
loop_
_entity_poly.entity_id
_entity_poly.type
_entity_poly.pdbx_seq_one_letter_code
_entity_poly.pdbx_strand_id
1 'polypeptide(L)'
;MSHLVRPRRIPLVAWLLAVGAAATLLLTTALANPAAAHGSTVDPASRNYGCWARWASDFQNPAMATEDPMCWQAWQYDSSAMWNWNGLFREGVAGNHQAAIPDGQLCSAGHTSDGKYNSLDALGAWKTTNVANSFKVKLWDQASHGADYIRVYVTKQGFNALTKPLAWSDLELVGQIGNTPASQWPTKESQGVSIQVPANAPGRTGRHIVYTIWQASHSDQSYYLCSDVNFGGTTTPPTTPPPTTTPTTAPPTTPPATTPPATTPPATAGCSAVYKPTGQWSGGFQGEVEVTAGSSPIRGWTVTWTWPGGQQIASSWSATVTTSGSTVTARNVAYNGTLAAGGKASFGFTGSGAASTPTLSCVATA
;
A
#
# COMPACT_ATOMS: atom_id res chain seq x y z
N MET A 1 -1.06 -66.97 -45.83
CA MET A 1 0.20 -66.39 -45.30
C MET A 1 -0.19 -65.47 -44.15
N SER A 2 -0.19 -65.99 -42.93
CA SER A 2 -0.70 -65.31 -41.74
C SER A 2 0.47 -64.70 -40.97
N HIS A 3 0.63 -63.38 -41.01
CA HIS A 3 1.65 -62.68 -40.24
C HIS A 3 1.15 -62.45 -38.81
N LEU A 4 1.72 -63.19 -37.85
CA LEU A 4 1.61 -62.88 -36.43
C LEU A 4 2.33 -61.56 -36.11
N VAL A 5 1.60 -60.55 -35.67
CA VAL A 5 2.18 -59.35 -35.04
C VAL A 5 2.36 -59.63 -33.55
N ARG A 6 3.61 -59.71 -33.08
CA ARG A 6 3.93 -59.76 -31.64
C ARG A 6 3.76 -58.35 -31.03
N PRO A 7 3.06 -58.20 -29.89
CA PRO A 7 3.05 -56.93 -29.18
C PRO A 7 4.42 -56.71 -28.50
N ARG A 8 5.05 -55.56 -28.78
CA ARG A 8 6.25 -55.09 -28.07
C ARG A 8 5.87 -54.80 -26.62
N ARG A 9 6.43 -55.55 -25.68
CA ARG A 9 6.39 -55.23 -24.24
C ARG A 9 7.22 -53.97 -24.01
N ILE A 10 6.56 -52.86 -23.72
CA ILE A 10 7.22 -51.66 -23.21
C ILE A 10 7.61 -51.95 -21.75
N PRO A 11 8.88 -51.82 -21.35
CA PRO A 11 9.29 -52.10 -19.98
C PRO A 11 8.64 -51.09 -19.02
N LEU A 12 8.01 -51.60 -17.97
CA LEU A 12 7.35 -50.85 -16.88
C LEU A 12 8.23 -49.76 -16.23
N VAL A 13 9.55 -49.80 -16.46
CA VAL A 13 10.53 -48.81 -15.99
C VAL A 13 10.35 -47.45 -16.67
N ALA A 14 9.83 -47.40 -17.90
CA ALA A 14 9.63 -46.13 -18.63
C ALA A 14 8.47 -45.28 -18.09
N TRP A 15 7.50 -45.89 -17.40
CA TRP A 15 6.37 -45.16 -16.79
C TRP A 15 6.75 -44.52 -15.45
N LEU A 16 7.68 -45.11 -14.69
CA LEU A 16 8.10 -44.55 -13.39
C LEU A 16 8.99 -43.30 -13.53
N LEU A 17 9.74 -43.17 -14.64
CA LEU A 17 10.55 -41.98 -14.91
C LEU A 17 9.72 -40.80 -15.45
N ALA A 18 8.62 -41.06 -16.17
CA ALA A 18 7.74 -40.00 -16.68
C ALA A 18 6.87 -39.38 -15.56
N VAL A 19 6.41 -40.18 -14.59
CA VAL A 19 5.67 -39.67 -13.42
C VAL A 19 6.60 -38.95 -12.44
N GLY A 20 7.85 -39.41 -12.30
CA GLY A 20 8.87 -38.72 -11.51
C GLY A 20 9.24 -37.34 -12.07
N ALA A 21 9.35 -37.21 -13.39
CA ALA A 21 9.66 -35.93 -14.05
C ALA A 21 8.47 -34.95 -14.06
N ALA A 22 7.23 -35.44 -14.11
CA ALA A 22 6.05 -34.58 -13.97
C ALA A 22 5.84 -34.12 -12.52
N ALA A 23 6.15 -34.96 -11.53
CA ALA A 23 6.03 -34.61 -10.11
C ALA A 23 7.12 -33.62 -9.64
N THR A 24 8.32 -33.65 -10.24
CA THR A 24 9.36 -32.64 -9.97
C THR A 24 9.17 -31.35 -10.75
N LEU A 25 8.49 -31.37 -11.90
CA LEU A 25 8.17 -30.15 -12.66
C LEU A 25 6.90 -29.43 -12.16
N LEU A 26 6.03 -30.11 -11.40
CA LEU A 26 4.86 -29.49 -10.74
C LEU A 26 5.16 -28.92 -9.34
N LEU A 27 6.30 -29.30 -8.74
CA LEU A 27 6.78 -28.76 -7.45
C LEU A 27 7.73 -27.56 -7.59
N THR A 28 7.83 -26.99 -8.79
CA THR A 28 8.55 -25.73 -9.06
C THR A 28 7.61 -24.63 -9.54
N THR A 29 6.31 -24.74 -9.26
CA THR A 29 5.50 -23.53 -9.06
C THR A 29 6.05 -22.84 -7.82
N ALA A 30 7.17 -22.15 -8.06
CA ALA A 30 7.84 -21.31 -7.12
C ALA A 30 6.76 -20.49 -6.44
N LEU A 31 6.66 -20.70 -5.12
CA LEU A 31 6.09 -19.75 -4.21
C LEU A 31 6.68 -18.39 -4.61
N ALA A 32 5.94 -17.61 -5.39
CA ALA A 32 6.22 -16.22 -5.57
C ALA A 32 6.00 -15.63 -4.18
N ASN A 33 7.09 -15.50 -3.43
CA ASN A 33 7.08 -14.67 -2.24
C ASN A 33 6.52 -13.32 -2.69
N PRO A 34 5.52 -12.75 -1.99
CA PRO A 34 5.04 -11.41 -2.31
C PRO A 34 6.26 -10.52 -2.41
N ALA A 35 6.44 -9.89 -3.58
CA ALA A 35 7.60 -9.05 -3.78
C ALA A 35 7.43 -7.87 -2.82
N ALA A 36 8.28 -7.89 -1.81
CA ALA A 36 8.33 -6.90 -0.76
C ALA A 36 8.54 -5.51 -1.36
N ALA A 37 7.91 -4.50 -0.77
CA ALA A 37 7.88 -3.16 -1.33
C ALA A 37 8.56 -2.14 -0.42
N HIS A 38 9.38 -1.29 -1.04
CA HIS A 38 10.55 -0.75 -0.35
C HIS A 38 10.89 0.69 -0.67
N GLY A 39 10.06 1.39 -1.44
CA GLY A 39 10.41 2.74 -1.85
C GLY A 39 9.23 3.68 -2.09
N SER A 40 9.57 4.96 -2.15
CA SER A 40 8.63 6.04 -2.46
C SER A 40 9.41 7.26 -2.94
N THR A 41 8.70 8.25 -3.48
CA THR A 41 9.27 9.57 -3.74
C THR A 41 9.35 10.32 -2.42
N VAL A 42 10.56 10.64 -1.99
CA VAL A 42 10.82 11.31 -0.72
C VAL A 42 11.01 12.82 -0.89
N ASP A 43 11.29 13.27 -2.12
CA ASP A 43 11.35 14.69 -2.47
C ASP A 43 11.06 14.91 -3.97
N PRO A 44 10.02 15.68 -4.37
CA PRO A 44 8.91 16.10 -3.52
C PRO A 44 8.19 14.85 -2.97
N ALA A 45 7.91 14.87 -1.66
CA ALA A 45 7.32 13.74 -0.93
C ALA A 45 5.99 13.28 -1.54
N SER A 46 5.81 11.96 -1.71
CA SER A 46 4.51 11.40 -2.04
C SER A 46 3.49 11.67 -0.92
N ARG A 47 2.20 11.55 -1.21
CA ARG A 47 1.11 11.81 -0.25
C ARG A 47 1.29 11.03 1.05
N ASN A 48 1.39 9.70 0.98
CA ASN A 48 1.50 8.86 2.17
C ASN A 48 2.87 8.99 2.87
N TYR A 49 3.98 9.07 2.13
CA TYR A 49 5.29 9.34 2.73
C TYR A 49 5.32 10.69 3.43
N GLY A 50 4.75 11.73 2.82
CA GLY A 50 4.65 13.06 3.41
C GLY A 50 3.79 13.07 4.69
N CYS A 51 2.65 12.38 4.69
CA CYS A 51 1.84 12.22 5.90
C CYS A 51 2.57 11.44 6.99
N TRP A 52 3.26 10.35 6.64
CA TRP A 52 4.12 9.62 7.56
C TRP A 52 5.22 10.51 8.13
N ALA A 53 5.97 11.21 7.28
CA ALA A 53 7.11 12.02 7.68
C ALA A 53 6.72 13.18 8.62
N ARG A 54 5.54 13.78 8.41
CA ARG A 54 5.07 14.90 9.24
C ARG A 54 4.36 14.45 10.51
N TRP A 55 3.62 13.35 10.47
CA TRP A 55 2.67 13.01 11.51
C TRP A 55 2.89 11.67 12.19
N ALA A 56 3.74 10.77 11.71
CA ALA A 56 3.87 9.42 12.28
C ALA A 56 4.19 9.42 13.78
N SER A 57 5.06 10.33 14.25
CA SER A 57 5.42 10.43 15.67
C SER A 57 4.28 10.91 16.57
N ASP A 58 3.22 11.49 16.00
CA ASP A 58 2.09 12.09 16.72
C ASP A 58 0.79 11.95 15.91
N PHE A 59 0.58 10.77 15.31
CA PHE A 59 -0.43 10.60 14.25
C PHE A 59 -1.88 10.67 14.76
N GLN A 60 -2.07 10.67 16.08
CA GLN A 60 -3.36 10.84 16.74
C GLN A 60 -3.62 12.28 17.19
N ASN A 61 -2.72 13.22 16.87
CA ASN A 61 -2.86 14.61 17.28
C ASN A 61 -4.14 15.22 16.67
N PRO A 62 -5.11 15.66 17.49
CA PRO A 62 -6.36 16.22 16.99
C PRO A 62 -6.17 17.53 16.20
N ALA A 63 -5.05 18.25 16.40
CA ALA A 63 -4.72 19.45 15.63
C ALA A 63 -4.53 19.15 14.13
N MET A 64 -4.15 17.91 13.77
CA MET A 64 -3.99 17.49 12.38
C MET A 64 -5.29 17.67 11.58
N ALA A 65 -6.46 17.50 12.20
CA ALA A 65 -7.76 17.70 11.54
C ALA A 65 -7.91 19.11 10.94
N THR A 66 -7.33 20.12 11.59
CA THR A 66 -7.34 21.51 11.11
C THR A 66 -6.09 21.90 10.34
N GLU A 67 -4.93 21.39 10.74
CA GLU A 67 -3.65 21.80 10.17
C GLU A 67 -3.34 21.06 8.86
N ASP A 68 -3.69 19.79 8.75
CA ASP A 68 -3.42 18.92 7.60
C ASP A 68 -4.59 17.93 7.38
N PRO A 69 -5.78 18.45 7.01
CA PRO A 69 -7.02 17.65 6.94
C PRO A 69 -6.91 16.45 5.98
N MET A 70 -6.06 16.53 4.96
CA MET A 70 -5.86 15.43 4.02
C MET A 70 -5.03 14.29 4.63
N CYS A 71 -4.03 14.58 5.46
CA CYS A 71 -3.37 13.53 6.23
C CYS A 71 -4.27 13.00 7.36
N TRP A 72 -5.06 13.87 8.00
CA TRP A 72 -6.00 13.44 9.04
C TRP A 72 -6.97 12.38 8.52
N GLN A 73 -7.67 12.66 7.41
CA GLN A 73 -8.59 11.67 6.85
C GLN A 73 -7.88 10.38 6.42
N ALA A 74 -6.62 10.47 5.96
CA ALA A 74 -5.85 9.29 5.56
C ALA A 74 -5.51 8.41 6.77
N TRP A 75 -5.03 9.00 7.87
CA TRP A 75 -4.77 8.31 9.14
C TRP A 75 -6.02 7.69 9.75
N GLN A 76 -7.16 8.39 9.64
CA GLN A 76 -8.45 7.88 10.12
C GLN A 76 -9.00 6.75 9.25
N TYR A 77 -8.70 6.74 7.95
CA TYR A 77 -9.14 5.70 7.01
C TYR A 77 -8.37 4.40 7.22
N ASP A 78 -7.04 4.46 7.11
CA ASP A 78 -6.17 3.31 7.36
C ASP A 78 -4.75 3.79 7.69
N SER A 79 -4.37 3.69 8.96
CA SER A 79 -3.01 4.06 9.41
C SER A 79 -1.91 3.25 8.71
N SER A 80 -2.19 2.01 8.27
CA SER A 80 -1.23 1.20 7.53
C SER A 80 -0.84 1.81 6.18
N ALA A 81 -1.63 2.72 5.61
CA ALA A 81 -1.26 3.44 4.39
C ALA A 81 -0.01 4.33 4.57
N MET A 82 0.17 4.87 5.77
CA MET A 82 1.33 5.69 6.13
C MET A 82 2.43 4.85 6.76
N TRP A 83 2.11 3.86 7.59
CA TRP A 83 3.16 3.00 8.14
C TRP A 83 3.85 2.15 7.08
N ASN A 84 3.12 1.70 6.06
CA ASN A 84 3.68 1.05 4.87
C ASN A 84 3.79 2.05 3.72
N TRP A 85 4.34 3.23 3.97
CA TRP A 85 4.49 4.28 2.96
C TRP A 85 5.27 3.82 1.72
N ASN A 86 6.11 2.81 1.89
CA ASN A 86 6.95 2.16 0.89
C ASN A 86 6.22 1.09 0.06
N GLY A 87 4.96 0.78 0.38
CA GLY A 87 4.22 -0.36 -0.14
C GLY A 87 3.17 -0.05 -1.22
N LEU A 88 3.27 1.09 -1.90
CA LEU A 88 2.26 1.54 -2.87
C LEU A 88 2.60 1.05 -4.29
N PHE A 89 2.37 -0.25 -4.54
CA PHE A 89 2.72 -0.91 -5.79
C PHE A 89 1.60 -1.80 -6.34
N ARG A 90 1.75 -2.22 -7.60
CA ARG A 90 1.04 -3.34 -8.22
C ARG A 90 2.03 -4.32 -8.82
N GLU A 91 1.64 -5.58 -8.90
CA GLU A 91 2.37 -6.63 -9.62
C GLU A 91 1.62 -7.02 -10.90
N GLY A 92 2.34 -7.53 -11.91
CA GLY A 92 1.74 -8.12 -13.10
C GLY A 92 1.05 -7.13 -14.05
N VAL A 93 1.42 -5.84 -14.01
CA VAL A 93 0.82 -4.80 -14.86
C VAL A 93 1.31 -4.90 -16.32
N ALA A 94 2.44 -5.56 -16.56
CA ALA A 94 3.05 -5.76 -17.88
C ALA A 94 3.20 -4.45 -18.68
N GLY A 95 3.48 -3.34 -18.00
CA GLY A 95 3.61 -2.00 -18.58
C GLY A 95 2.29 -1.33 -19.02
N ASN A 96 1.14 -1.99 -18.91
CA ASN A 96 -0.17 -1.41 -19.27
C ASN A 96 -0.81 -0.65 -18.09
N HIS A 97 -0.13 0.40 -17.64
CA HIS A 97 -0.53 1.15 -16.43
C HIS A 97 -1.93 1.76 -16.53
N GLN A 98 -2.31 2.28 -17.70
CA GLN A 98 -3.62 2.92 -17.88
C GLN A 98 -4.78 1.94 -17.77
N ALA A 99 -4.61 0.70 -18.25
CA ALA A 99 -5.62 -0.33 -18.08
C ALA A 99 -5.72 -0.81 -16.63
N ALA A 100 -4.60 -0.86 -15.91
CA ALA A 100 -4.56 -1.31 -14.52
C ALA A 100 -5.05 -0.26 -13.50
N ILE A 101 -5.03 1.02 -13.88
CA ILE A 101 -5.31 2.15 -12.98
C ILE A 101 -6.36 3.05 -13.64
N PRO A 102 -7.64 2.92 -13.26
CA PRO A 102 -8.70 3.80 -13.73
C PRO A 102 -8.47 5.27 -13.36
N ASP A 103 -9.06 6.19 -14.13
CA ASP A 103 -9.13 7.61 -13.77
C ASP A 103 -9.77 7.79 -12.39
N GLY A 104 -9.25 8.74 -11.62
CA GLY A 104 -9.64 8.99 -10.23
C GLY A 104 -9.00 8.07 -9.20
N GLN A 105 -8.26 7.03 -9.62
CA GLN A 105 -7.61 6.06 -8.72
C GLN A 105 -6.08 6.06 -8.85
N LEU A 106 -5.51 7.11 -9.44
CA LEU A 106 -4.07 7.15 -9.73
C LEU A 106 -3.22 7.16 -8.46
N CYS A 107 -3.67 7.88 -7.42
CA CYS A 107 -2.88 8.05 -6.20
C CYS A 107 -2.97 6.85 -5.24
N SER A 108 -3.92 5.95 -5.45
CA SER A 108 -4.00 4.64 -4.77
C SER A 108 -3.51 3.47 -5.64
N ALA A 109 -2.98 3.74 -6.83
CA ALA A 109 -2.62 2.73 -7.82
C ALA A 109 -3.78 1.79 -8.19
N GLY A 110 -4.97 2.32 -8.48
CA GLY A 110 -6.13 1.50 -8.83
C GLY A 110 -6.62 0.67 -7.63
N HIS A 111 -6.72 1.31 -6.46
CA HIS A 111 -7.09 0.68 -5.20
C HIS A 111 -6.26 -0.57 -4.86
N THR A 112 -4.93 -0.50 -5.06
CA THR A 112 -4.05 -1.62 -4.76
C THR A 112 -4.08 -2.01 -3.28
N SER A 113 -3.56 -3.20 -2.95
CA SER A 113 -3.44 -3.70 -1.58
C SER A 113 -4.76 -3.69 -0.81
N ASP A 114 -5.81 -4.28 -1.42
CA ASP A 114 -7.17 -4.37 -0.87
C ASP A 114 -7.76 -3.00 -0.45
N GLY A 115 -7.36 -1.93 -1.15
CA GLY A 115 -7.86 -0.59 -0.93
C GLY A 115 -7.21 0.17 0.24
N LYS A 116 -6.08 -0.33 0.77
CA LYS A 116 -5.28 0.32 1.84
C LYS A 116 -5.02 1.80 1.54
N TYR A 117 -4.70 2.13 0.29
CA TYR A 117 -4.29 3.47 -0.11
C TYR A 117 -5.42 4.34 -0.70
N ASN A 118 -6.69 3.92 -0.62
CA ASN A 118 -7.79 4.64 -1.28
C ASN A 118 -7.98 6.07 -0.75
N SER A 119 -7.66 6.32 0.52
CA SER A 119 -7.69 7.68 1.08
C SER A 119 -6.75 8.65 0.37
N LEU A 120 -5.75 8.15 -0.37
CA LEU A 120 -4.84 8.98 -1.16
C LEU A 120 -5.49 9.53 -2.43
N ASP A 121 -6.65 9.02 -2.86
CA ASP A 121 -7.41 9.57 -4.00
C ASP A 121 -8.35 10.72 -3.58
N ALA A 122 -8.47 10.99 -2.28
CA ALA A 122 -9.37 12.02 -1.77
C ALA A 122 -9.02 13.41 -2.35
N LEU A 123 -10.06 14.15 -2.72
CA LEU A 123 -9.95 15.53 -3.19
C LEU A 123 -9.76 16.47 -2.00
N GLY A 124 -8.92 17.49 -2.17
CA GLY A 124 -8.77 18.54 -1.17
C GLY A 124 -7.38 19.14 -1.12
N ALA A 125 -7.14 19.94 -0.09
CA ALA A 125 -5.93 20.73 0.07
C ALA A 125 -4.75 19.94 0.64
N TRP A 126 -4.29 18.91 -0.10
CA TRP A 126 -3.05 18.20 0.23
C TRP A 126 -1.88 19.18 0.37
N LYS A 127 -1.00 18.97 1.35
CA LYS A 127 0.18 19.83 1.55
C LYS A 127 1.12 19.71 0.36
N THR A 128 1.58 20.86 -0.14
CA THR A 128 2.45 20.94 -1.32
C THR A 128 3.90 21.19 -0.95
N THR A 129 4.83 20.60 -1.70
CA THR A 129 6.23 21.01 -1.72
C THR A 129 6.44 22.10 -2.79
N ASN A 130 7.12 23.19 -2.45
CA ASN A 130 7.48 24.21 -3.44
C ASN A 130 8.60 23.68 -4.35
N VAL A 131 8.44 23.80 -5.66
CA VAL A 131 9.42 23.36 -6.66
C VAL A 131 9.55 24.38 -7.78
N ALA A 132 10.69 24.42 -8.47
CA ALA A 132 10.83 25.17 -9.71
C ALA A 132 10.32 24.34 -10.91
N ASN A 133 10.10 24.98 -12.08
CA ASN A 133 9.69 24.26 -13.29
C ASN A 133 10.70 23.18 -13.70
N SER A 134 11.99 23.44 -13.50
CA SER A 134 13.02 22.41 -13.53
C SER A 134 13.30 21.94 -12.11
N PHE A 135 13.07 20.65 -11.87
CA PHE A 135 13.20 20.03 -10.56
C PHE A 135 13.72 18.60 -10.69
N LYS A 136 13.93 17.95 -9.55
CA LYS A 136 14.32 16.54 -9.49
C LYS A 136 13.35 15.81 -8.57
N VAL A 137 12.99 14.59 -8.97
CA VAL A 137 12.28 13.64 -8.11
C VAL A 137 13.29 12.70 -7.48
N LYS A 138 13.51 12.81 -6.17
CA LYS A 138 14.28 11.86 -5.37
C LYS A 138 13.39 10.67 -5.02
N LEU A 139 13.72 9.52 -5.59
CA LEU A 139 13.15 8.23 -5.22
C LEU A 139 14.12 7.49 -4.32
N TRP A 140 13.62 6.97 -3.20
CA TRP A 140 14.38 6.17 -2.25
C TRP A 140 13.88 4.73 -2.29
N ASP A 141 14.80 3.78 -2.22
CA ASP A 141 14.57 2.34 -2.32
C ASP A 141 15.40 1.59 -1.26
N GLN A 142 14.72 0.99 -0.29
CA GLN A 142 15.33 0.21 0.78
C GLN A 142 16.03 -1.05 0.26
N ALA A 143 15.45 -1.70 -0.75
CA ALA A 143 15.85 -3.04 -1.18
C ALA A 143 16.78 -3.04 -2.38
N SER A 144 17.09 -1.87 -2.94
CA SER A 144 18.04 -1.73 -4.05
C SER A 144 17.63 -2.59 -5.25
N HIS A 145 16.36 -2.50 -5.64
CA HIS A 145 15.79 -3.18 -6.80
C HIS A 145 16.27 -2.60 -8.13
N GLY A 146 16.64 -1.33 -8.16
CA GLY A 146 16.88 -0.61 -9.42
C GLY A 146 15.58 -0.33 -10.16
N ALA A 147 15.69 0.14 -11.40
CA ALA A 147 14.52 0.47 -12.21
C ALA A 147 14.70 0.03 -13.66
N ASP A 148 13.67 -0.52 -14.27
CA ASP A 148 13.60 -0.68 -15.73
C ASP A 148 13.33 0.67 -16.40
N TYR A 149 12.52 1.48 -15.73
CA TYR A 149 12.35 2.90 -16.00
C TYR A 149 11.73 3.59 -14.79
N ILE A 150 11.94 4.91 -14.70
CA ILE A 150 11.13 5.78 -13.87
C ILE A 150 10.57 6.88 -14.78
N ARG A 151 9.26 7.07 -14.75
CA ARG A 151 8.53 8.08 -15.51
C ARG A 151 7.93 9.10 -14.56
N VAL A 152 8.15 10.38 -14.84
CA VAL A 152 7.64 11.49 -14.06
C VAL A 152 6.66 12.27 -14.92
N TYR A 153 5.42 12.31 -14.48
CA TYR A 153 4.35 13.09 -15.08
C TYR A 153 4.01 14.28 -14.20
N VAL A 154 3.54 15.36 -14.81
CA VAL A 154 2.97 16.51 -14.10
C VAL A 154 1.65 16.89 -14.73
N THR A 155 0.67 17.17 -13.88
CA THR A 155 -0.63 17.73 -14.32
C THR A 155 -0.47 18.95 -15.23
N LYS A 156 -1.31 19.04 -16.27
CA LYS A 156 -1.35 20.17 -17.20
C LYS A 156 -1.78 21.45 -16.50
N GLN A 157 -1.32 22.60 -16.97
CA GLN A 157 -1.76 23.91 -16.47
C GLN A 157 -3.30 24.01 -16.55
N GLY A 158 -3.92 24.53 -15.49
CA GLY A 158 -5.38 24.64 -15.39
C GLY A 158 -6.06 23.44 -14.70
N PHE A 159 -5.36 22.33 -14.44
CA PHE A 159 -5.87 21.26 -13.59
C PHE A 159 -6.04 21.75 -12.15
N ASN A 160 -7.21 21.51 -11.54
CA ASN A 160 -7.48 21.89 -10.15
C ASN A 160 -7.47 20.67 -9.23
N ALA A 161 -6.32 20.41 -8.60
CA ALA A 161 -6.13 19.29 -7.68
C ALA A 161 -7.00 19.36 -6.41
N LEU A 162 -7.61 20.50 -6.10
CA LEU A 162 -8.50 20.63 -4.94
C LEU A 162 -9.90 20.03 -5.19
N THR A 163 -10.32 19.95 -6.46
CA THR A 163 -11.73 19.69 -6.81
C THR A 163 -11.93 18.71 -7.95
N LYS A 164 -10.89 18.38 -8.71
CA LYS A 164 -10.96 17.46 -9.85
C LYS A 164 -10.21 16.16 -9.53
N PRO A 165 -10.84 14.98 -9.67
CA PRO A 165 -10.15 13.70 -9.65
C PRO A 165 -9.06 13.67 -10.72
N LEU A 166 -7.89 13.16 -10.36
CA LEU A 166 -6.78 13.04 -11.30
C LEU A 166 -7.12 12.01 -12.37
N ALA A 167 -6.97 12.35 -13.64
CA ALA A 167 -7.12 11.43 -14.76
C ALA A 167 -5.81 11.33 -15.57
N TRP A 168 -5.62 10.24 -16.31
CA TRP A 168 -4.48 10.09 -17.21
C TRP A 168 -4.42 11.19 -18.27
N SER A 169 -5.58 11.69 -18.71
CA SER A 169 -5.68 12.78 -19.68
C SER A 169 -5.18 14.13 -19.14
N ASP A 170 -5.08 14.28 -17.82
CA ASP A 170 -4.57 15.49 -17.16
C ASP A 170 -3.04 15.52 -17.08
N LEU A 171 -2.37 14.41 -17.34
CA LEU A 171 -0.93 14.25 -17.15
C LEU A 171 -0.15 14.52 -18.44
N GLU A 172 1.05 15.09 -18.27
CA GLU A 172 2.08 15.22 -19.32
C GLU A 172 3.38 14.61 -18.79
N LEU A 173 4.07 13.80 -19.61
CA LEU A 173 5.37 13.24 -19.25
C LEU A 173 6.44 14.34 -19.30
N VAL A 174 7.12 14.60 -18.18
CA VAL A 174 8.08 15.70 -18.02
C VAL A 174 9.49 15.26 -17.65
N GLY A 175 9.67 13.96 -17.36
CA GLY A 175 10.96 13.37 -17.04
C GLY A 175 10.90 11.85 -17.18
N GLN A 176 12.00 11.25 -17.61
CA GLN A 176 12.13 9.80 -17.68
C GLN A 176 13.60 9.39 -17.59
N ILE A 177 13.85 8.28 -16.90
CA ILE A 177 15.10 7.51 -17.03
C ILE A 177 14.77 6.11 -17.54
N GLY A 178 15.72 5.50 -18.26
CA GLY A 178 15.64 4.12 -18.69
C GLY A 178 16.15 3.15 -17.63
N ASN A 179 16.54 1.94 -18.08
CA ASN A 179 17.03 0.90 -17.18
C ASN A 179 18.26 1.40 -16.41
N THR A 180 18.15 1.39 -15.08
CA THR A 180 19.15 1.88 -14.15
C THR A 180 19.26 0.91 -12.98
N PRO A 181 20.20 -0.06 -13.04
CA PRO A 181 20.44 -1.01 -11.96
C PRO A 181 20.78 -0.30 -10.64
N ALA A 182 20.43 -0.88 -9.50
CA ALA A 182 20.67 -0.27 -8.19
C ALA A 182 22.15 0.02 -7.88
N SER A 183 23.08 -0.69 -8.52
CA SER A 183 24.52 -0.41 -8.43
C SER A 183 24.89 0.97 -8.97
N GLN A 184 24.09 1.53 -9.88
CA GLN A 184 24.29 2.84 -10.49
C GLN A 184 23.56 3.97 -9.74
N TRP A 185 22.80 3.66 -8.68
CA TRP A 185 22.12 4.67 -7.90
C TRP A 185 23.16 5.41 -7.04
N PRO A 186 23.33 6.73 -7.24
CA PRO A 186 24.53 7.46 -6.82
C PRO A 186 24.61 7.69 -5.32
N THR A 187 23.47 7.64 -4.61
CA THR A 187 23.41 7.95 -3.19
C THR A 187 23.16 6.67 -2.40
N LYS A 188 24.17 6.23 -1.64
CA LYS A 188 24.03 5.18 -0.63
C LYS A 188 23.48 5.83 0.64
N GLU A 189 22.33 5.37 1.07
CA GLU A 189 21.63 5.84 2.27
C GLU A 189 21.78 4.77 3.37
N SER A 190 21.66 5.15 4.65
CA SER A 190 21.91 4.23 5.78
C SER A 190 21.06 2.95 5.77
N GLN A 191 19.92 2.97 5.06
CA GLN A 191 19.01 1.82 4.92
C GLN A 191 18.53 1.65 3.48
N GLY A 192 19.32 2.02 2.46
CA GLY A 192 18.89 1.84 1.07
C GLY A 192 19.74 2.60 0.05
N VAL A 193 19.16 2.84 -1.13
CA VAL A 193 19.74 3.67 -2.18
C VAL A 193 18.73 4.73 -2.62
N SER A 194 19.22 5.84 -3.18
CA SER A 194 18.34 6.81 -3.82
C SER A 194 18.87 7.28 -5.18
N ILE A 195 17.93 7.68 -6.04
CA ILE A 195 18.18 8.24 -7.35
C ILE A 195 17.37 9.53 -7.51
N GLN A 196 17.91 10.48 -8.27
CA GLN A 196 17.22 11.71 -8.63
C GLN A 196 16.89 11.70 -10.11
N VAL A 197 15.60 11.76 -10.44
CA VAL A 197 15.09 11.81 -11.81
C VAL A 197 14.88 13.27 -12.19
N PRO A 198 15.63 13.82 -13.16
CA PRO A 198 15.40 15.19 -13.62
C PRO A 198 14.05 15.29 -14.35
N ALA A 199 13.32 16.38 -14.07
CA ALA A 199 12.05 16.69 -14.70
C ALA A 199 11.98 18.17 -15.07
N ASN A 200 11.27 18.47 -16.16
CA ASN A 200 11.03 19.84 -16.62
C ASN A 200 9.56 20.03 -17.02
N ALA A 201 8.83 20.84 -16.25
CA ALA A 201 7.42 21.14 -16.46
C ALA A 201 7.25 22.63 -16.84
N PRO A 202 7.61 23.04 -18.06
CA PRO A 202 7.53 24.44 -18.46
C PRO A 202 6.09 24.95 -18.44
N GLY A 203 5.94 26.24 -18.10
CA GLY A 203 4.65 26.93 -18.06
C GLY A 203 3.74 26.59 -16.88
N ARG A 204 4.15 25.69 -15.98
CA ARG A 204 3.39 25.35 -14.76
C ARG A 204 3.52 26.45 -13.72
N THR A 205 2.40 26.83 -13.11
CA THR A 205 2.34 27.78 -11.99
C THR A 205 1.28 27.32 -10.99
N GLY A 206 1.48 27.63 -9.71
CA GLY A 206 0.57 27.24 -8.64
C GLY A 206 0.58 25.74 -8.35
N ARG A 207 -0.54 25.25 -7.82
CA ARG A 207 -0.72 23.87 -7.35
C ARG A 207 -0.80 22.86 -8.49
N HIS A 208 -0.02 21.80 -8.38
CA HIS A 208 0.00 20.67 -9.31
C HIS A 208 0.20 19.35 -8.56
N ILE A 209 -0.08 18.24 -9.25
CA ILE A 209 0.34 16.90 -8.84
C ILE A 209 1.46 16.43 -9.78
N VAL A 210 2.57 15.99 -9.18
CA VAL A 210 3.59 15.14 -9.81
C VAL A 210 3.16 13.69 -9.62
N TYR A 211 3.12 12.91 -10.70
CA TYR A 211 2.81 11.49 -10.66
C TYR A 211 4.00 10.69 -11.17
N THR A 212 4.61 9.90 -10.29
CA THR A 212 5.80 9.11 -10.62
C THR A 212 5.45 7.64 -10.73
N ILE A 213 5.83 7.03 -11.84
CA ILE A 213 5.76 5.58 -12.04
C ILE A 213 7.19 5.03 -11.97
N TRP A 214 7.44 4.11 -11.04
CA TRP A 214 8.69 3.37 -10.96
C TRP A 214 8.43 1.90 -11.27
N GLN A 215 8.99 1.41 -12.38
CA GLN A 215 9.03 -0.02 -12.69
C GLN A 215 10.32 -0.59 -12.09
N ALA A 216 10.20 -1.39 -11.03
CA ALA A 216 11.36 -2.03 -10.39
C ALA A 216 11.88 -3.18 -11.26
N SER A 217 13.19 -3.47 -11.20
CA SER A 217 13.82 -4.47 -12.10
C SER A 217 13.83 -5.90 -11.57
N HIS A 218 13.43 -6.14 -10.32
CA HIS A 218 13.52 -7.47 -9.70
C HIS A 218 12.33 -8.38 -10.06
N SER A 219 11.21 -7.82 -10.51
CA SER A 219 9.99 -8.51 -10.93
C SER A 219 9.11 -7.55 -11.75
N ASP A 220 7.96 -8.00 -12.27
CA ASP A 220 6.96 -7.09 -12.81
C ASP A 220 6.19 -6.38 -11.68
N GLN A 221 6.89 -5.50 -10.98
CA GLN A 221 6.37 -4.69 -9.88
C GLN A 221 6.52 -3.20 -10.22
N SER A 222 5.42 -2.47 -10.10
CA SER A 222 5.31 -1.07 -10.48
C SER A 222 4.72 -0.23 -9.35
N TYR A 223 5.36 0.89 -9.03
CA TYR A 223 4.97 1.82 -7.97
C TYR A 223 4.36 3.08 -8.56
N TYR A 224 3.38 3.66 -7.87
CA TYR A 224 2.60 4.80 -8.36
C TYR A 224 2.46 5.87 -7.29
N LEU A 225 3.13 6.99 -7.49
CA LEU A 225 3.48 7.90 -6.40
C LEU A 225 3.01 9.32 -6.75
N CYS A 226 1.93 9.77 -6.11
CA CYS A 226 1.46 11.16 -6.21
C CYS A 226 2.19 12.05 -5.20
N SER A 227 2.82 13.11 -5.67
CA SER A 227 3.38 14.20 -4.85
C SER A 227 2.70 15.52 -5.19
N ASP A 228 2.07 16.16 -4.22
CA ASP A 228 1.48 17.48 -4.40
C ASP A 228 2.58 18.55 -4.35
N VAL A 229 2.62 19.42 -5.35
CA VAL A 229 3.65 20.45 -5.50
C VAL A 229 3.05 21.82 -5.79
N ASN A 230 3.84 22.86 -5.60
CA ASN A 230 3.53 24.23 -5.97
C ASN A 230 4.69 24.83 -6.77
N PHE A 231 4.44 25.21 -8.03
CA PHE A 231 5.44 25.80 -8.93
C PHE A 231 5.64 27.31 -8.71
N GLY A 232 4.93 27.91 -7.74
CA GLY A 232 4.96 29.36 -7.53
C GLY A 232 4.31 30.13 -8.70
N GLY A 233 4.68 31.41 -8.86
CA GLY A 233 4.06 32.31 -9.84
C GLY A 233 2.81 33.02 -9.30
N THR A 234 2.52 34.21 -9.82
CA THR A 234 1.34 35.02 -9.45
C THR A 234 0.08 34.45 -10.09
N THR A 235 -0.41 33.33 -9.61
CA THR A 235 -1.79 32.95 -9.87
C THR A 235 -2.65 33.68 -8.84
N THR A 236 -3.31 34.76 -9.28
CA THR A 236 -4.55 35.17 -8.61
C THR A 236 -5.42 33.92 -8.56
N PRO A 237 -5.81 33.42 -7.37
CA PRO A 237 -6.70 32.27 -7.29
C PRO A 237 -7.95 32.55 -8.14
N PRO A 238 -8.53 31.57 -8.84
CA PRO A 238 -9.89 31.72 -9.31
C PRO A 238 -10.77 31.93 -8.07
N THR A 239 -11.19 33.18 -7.84
CA THR A 239 -12.16 33.54 -6.83
C THR A 239 -13.55 33.12 -7.31
N THR A 240 -13.77 31.81 -7.43
CA THR A 240 -15.13 31.29 -7.37
C THR A 240 -15.45 31.15 -5.88
N PRO A 241 -16.41 31.92 -5.34
CA PRO A 241 -16.84 31.76 -3.96
C PRO A 241 -17.23 30.31 -3.70
N PRO A 242 -16.91 29.72 -2.53
CA PRO A 242 -17.53 28.48 -2.10
C PRO A 242 -19.06 28.63 -2.19
N PRO A 243 -19.83 27.64 -2.68
CA PRO A 243 -21.27 27.68 -2.55
C PRO A 243 -21.61 27.81 -1.06
N THR A 244 -22.31 28.88 -0.72
CA THR A 244 -22.80 29.14 0.63
C THR A 244 -23.88 28.11 0.93
N THR A 245 -23.55 27.05 1.67
CA THR A 245 -24.55 26.15 2.23
C THR A 245 -25.18 26.81 3.45
N THR A 246 -26.36 27.40 3.25
CA THR A 246 -27.24 27.81 4.34
C THR A 246 -27.60 26.58 5.17
N PRO A 247 -27.48 26.58 6.50
CA PRO A 247 -28.02 25.51 7.33
C PRO A 247 -29.54 25.57 7.23
N THR A 248 -30.14 24.66 6.43
CA THR A 248 -31.58 24.43 6.48
C THR A 248 -31.82 23.45 7.62
N THR A 249 -32.29 23.95 8.76
CA THR A 249 -32.86 23.13 9.84
C THR A 249 -34.02 22.32 9.28
N ALA A 250 -33.87 20.99 9.24
CA ALA A 250 -34.97 20.09 8.96
C ALA A 250 -36.01 20.13 10.11
N PRO A 251 -37.33 20.12 9.83
CA PRO A 251 -38.36 19.99 10.85
C PRO A 251 -38.26 18.64 11.58
N PRO A 252 -38.72 18.55 12.84
CA PRO A 252 -38.70 17.30 13.59
C PRO A 252 -39.70 16.31 12.97
N THR A 253 -39.21 15.20 12.45
CA THR A 253 -40.04 14.03 12.12
C THR A 253 -39.92 13.01 13.23
N THR A 254 -41.02 12.76 13.91
CA THR A 254 -41.19 11.69 14.90
C THR A 254 -41.05 10.33 14.18
N PRO A 255 -40.13 9.44 14.58
CA PRO A 255 -40.06 8.10 14.01
C PRO A 255 -41.30 7.26 14.38
N PRO A 256 -41.87 6.47 13.46
CA PRO A 256 -42.85 5.45 13.81
C PRO A 256 -42.20 4.35 14.66
N ALA A 257 -42.96 3.82 15.62
CA ALA A 257 -42.54 2.70 16.45
C ALA A 257 -42.24 1.46 15.58
N THR A 258 -41.01 0.96 15.64
CA THR A 258 -40.59 -0.32 15.07
C THR A 258 -40.53 -1.39 16.15
N THR A 259 -41.15 -2.52 15.83
CA THR A 259 -41.21 -3.75 16.62
C THR A 259 -39.81 -4.35 16.82
N PRO A 260 -39.48 -4.92 18.00
CA PRO A 260 -38.16 -5.52 18.24
C PRO A 260 -37.89 -6.73 17.32
N PRO A 261 -36.68 -6.87 16.73
CA PRO A 261 -36.27 -8.11 16.08
C PRO A 261 -36.07 -9.23 17.10
N ALA A 262 -36.33 -10.46 16.69
CA ALA A 262 -36.09 -11.68 17.47
C ALA A 262 -34.62 -11.79 17.89
N THR A 263 -34.40 -12.13 19.16
CA THR A 263 -33.07 -12.41 19.72
C THR A 263 -32.58 -13.77 19.24
N THR A 264 -31.67 -13.77 18.25
CA THR A 264 -30.80 -14.91 17.97
C THR A 264 -29.73 -14.98 19.08
N PRO A 265 -29.37 -16.16 19.61
CA PRO A 265 -28.30 -16.30 20.60
C PRO A 265 -26.99 -15.64 20.13
N PRO A 266 -26.16 -15.07 21.02
CA PRO A 266 -24.92 -14.42 20.61
C PRO A 266 -24.03 -15.41 19.87
N ALA A 267 -23.76 -15.15 18.59
CA ALA A 267 -22.61 -15.75 17.93
C ALA A 267 -21.38 -15.30 18.71
N THR A 268 -20.52 -16.24 19.11
CA THR A 268 -19.24 -15.93 19.74
C THR A 268 -18.51 -14.88 18.91
N ALA A 269 -18.19 -13.73 19.51
CA ALA A 269 -17.35 -12.72 18.87
C ALA A 269 -16.05 -13.40 18.45
N GLY A 270 -15.86 -13.56 17.14
CA GLY A 270 -14.67 -14.19 16.55
C GLY A 270 -13.90 -13.18 15.72
N CYS A 271 -12.61 -13.43 15.54
CA CYS A 271 -11.79 -12.73 14.57
C CYS A 271 -10.91 -13.71 13.81
N SER A 272 -10.48 -13.32 12.62
CA SER A 272 -9.41 -13.98 11.88
C SER A 272 -8.24 -13.02 11.71
N ALA A 273 -7.04 -13.55 11.52
CA ALA A 273 -5.85 -12.76 11.24
C ALA A 273 -5.09 -13.36 10.07
N VAL A 274 -4.63 -12.52 9.15
CA VAL A 274 -3.88 -12.92 7.95
C VAL A 274 -2.55 -12.18 7.94
N TYR A 275 -1.45 -12.93 7.85
CA TYR A 275 -0.11 -12.38 7.69
C TYR A 275 0.14 -12.07 6.21
N LYS A 276 0.59 -10.84 5.95
CA LYS A 276 1.02 -10.35 4.64
C LYS A 276 2.48 -9.91 4.77
N PRO A 277 3.46 -10.64 4.20
CA PRO A 277 4.84 -10.15 4.18
C PRO A 277 4.90 -8.89 3.30
N THR A 278 5.51 -7.82 3.81
CA THR A 278 5.59 -6.53 3.13
C THR A 278 7.00 -6.12 2.77
N GLY A 279 8.02 -6.68 3.44
CA GLY A 279 9.42 -6.24 3.37
C GLY A 279 10.41 -7.38 3.60
N GLN A 280 11.53 -7.48 2.88
CA GLN A 280 12.73 -8.21 3.36
C GLN A 280 14.02 -7.56 2.89
N TRP A 281 15.05 -7.57 3.74
CA TRP A 281 16.40 -7.09 3.46
C TRP A 281 17.44 -7.99 4.16
N SER A 282 18.72 -7.74 3.91
CA SER A 282 19.79 -8.51 4.56
C SER A 282 19.69 -8.38 6.09
N GLY A 283 19.33 -9.48 6.76
CA GLY A 283 19.20 -9.56 8.22
C GLY A 283 17.85 -9.13 8.80
N GLY A 284 16.86 -8.72 7.99
CA GLY A 284 15.55 -8.34 8.52
C GLY A 284 14.40 -8.38 7.52
N PHE A 285 13.19 -8.18 8.03
CA PHE A 285 11.95 -8.25 7.27
C PHE A 285 10.87 -7.35 7.86
N GLN A 286 9.82 -7.08 7.07
CA GLN A 286 8.63 -6.35 7.48
C GLN A 286 7.42 -7.22 7.20
N GLY A 287 6.51 -7.24 8.16
CA GLY A 287 5.25 -7.95 8.08
C GLY A 287 4.09 -7.05 8.43
N GLU A 288 2.95 -7.29 7.79
CA GLU A 288 1.65 -6.75 8.18
C GLU A 288 0.74 -7.90 8.56
N VAL A 289 -0.15 -7.65 9.51
CA VAL A 289 -1.22 -8.55 9.89
C VAL A 289 -2.54 -7.81 9.77
N GLU A 290 -3.44 -8.34 8.95
CA GLU A 290 -4.82 -7.86 8.84
C GLU A 290 -5.70 -8.71 9.76
N VAL A 291 -6.40 -8.05 10.67
CA VAL A 291 -7.41 -8.63 11.56
C VAL A 291 -8.79 -8.31 11.00
N THR A 292 -9.63 -9.33 10.83
CA THR A 292 -11.02 -9.17 10.40
C THR A 292 -11.96 -9.65 11.51
N ALA A 293 -12.90 -8.81 11.92
CA ALA A 293 -13.99 -9.21 12.80
C ALA A 293 -14.94 -10.18 12.08
N GLY A 294 -15.48 -11.14 12.80
CA GLY A 294 -16.48 -12.07 12.28
C GLY A 294 -17.83 -11.41 12.02
N SER A 295 -18.91 -12.17 12.15
CA SER A 295 -20.27 -11.70 11.93
C SER A 295 -20.82 -10.77 13.04
N SER A 296 -20.05 -10.54 14.11
CA SER A 296 -20.42 -9.67 15.23
C SER A 296 -19.35 -8.61 15.45
N PRO A 297 -19.71 -7.39 15.91
CA PRO A 297 -18.74 -6.38 16.28
C PRO A 297 -17.86 -6.87 17.43
N ILE A 298 -16.62 -6.40 17.47
CA ILE A 298 -15.64 -6.71 18.52
C ILE A 298 -15.10 -5.40 19.11
N ARG A 299 -14.70 -5.42 20.38
CA ARG A 299 -14.08 -4.27 21.09
C ARG A 299 -12.56 -4.36 21.18
N GLY A 300 -12.01 -5.53 20.90
CA GLY A 300 -10.58 -5.76 20.89
C GLY A 300 -10.23 -7.08 20.22
N TRP A 301 -8.95 -7.23 19.92
CA TRP A 301 -8.40 -8.42 19.30
C TRP A 301 -7.02 -8.73 19.85
N THR A 302 -6.69 -10.01 19.91
CA THR A 302 -5.37 -10.52 20.27
C THR A 302 -4.96 -11.56 19.23
N VAL A 303 -3.84 -11.33 18.57
CA VAL A 303 -3.26 -12.23 17.58
C VAL A 303 -2.04 -12.90 18.18
N THR A 304 -1.93 -14.22 18.03
CA THR A 304 -0.79 -15.00 18.51
C THR A 304 -0.24 -15.87 17.41
N TRP A 305 1.09 -15.95 17.31
CA TRP A 305 1.80 -16.86 16.43
C TRP A 305 3.13 -17.29 17.01
N THR A 306 3.72 -18.31 16.41
CA THR A 306 5.05 -18.81 16.75
C THR A 306 5.94 -18.75 15.53
N TRP A 307 7.13 -18.18 15.68
CA TRP A 307 8.12 -18.18 14.62
C TRP A 307 8.67 -19.59 14.37
N PRO A 308 8.80 -20.03 13.09
CA PRO A 308 9.34 -21.35 12.78
C PRO A 308 10.87 -21.42 12.94
N GLY A 309 11.55 -20.29 13.14
CA GLY A 309 13.00 -20.21 13.33
C GLY A 309 13.40 -19.13 14.34
N GLY A 310 14.62 -18.61 14.21
CA GLY A 310 15.21 -17.62 15.11
C GLY A 310 14.74 -16.17 14.89
N GLN A 311 13.61 -15.94 14.23
CA GLN A 311 13.10 -14.60 13.97
C GLN A 311 12.74 -13.88 15.28
N GLN A 312 12.95 -12.56 15.31
CA GLN A 312 12.59 -11.71 16.44
C GLN A 312 11.86 -10.45 15.95
N ILE A 313 10.96 -9.91 16.76
CA ILE A 313 10.34 -8.60 16.50
C ILE A 313 11.34 -7.51 16.90
N ALA A 314 11.65 -6.60 15.99
CA ALA A 314 12.54 -5.47 16.21
C ALA A 314 11.76 -4.18 16.54
N SER A 315 10.66 -3.91 15.82
CA SER A 315 9.75 -2.79 16.11
C SER A 315 8.34 -3.11 15.62
N SER A 316 7.33 -2.40 16.13
CA SER A 316 5.93 -2.61 15.74
C SER A 316 5.14 -1.32 15.81
N TRP A 317 4.08 -1.22 15.02
CA TRP A 317 3.12 -0.11 15.02
C TRP A 317 1.70 -0.65 15.01
N SER A 318 0.75 0.15 15.51
CA SER A 318 -0.68 -0.19 15.54
C SER A 318 -1.02 -1.47 16.34
N ALA A 319 -0.09 -1.95 17.17
CA ALA A 319 -0.29 -3.05 18.11
C ALA A 319 0.68 -2.93 19.28
N THR A 320 0.29 -3.45 20.45
CA THR A 320 1.22 -3.77 21.52
C THR A 320 1.69 -5.20 21.34
N VAL A 321 2.98 -5.38 21.05
CA VAL A 321 3.58 -6.69 20.76
C VAL A 321 4.49 -7.13 21.90
N THR A 322 4.31 -8.37 22.35
CA THR A 322 5.16 -9.04 23.34
C THR A 322 5.67 -10.37 22.81
N THR A 323 6.90 -10.72 23.13
CA THR A 323 7.54 -11.97 22.69
C THR A 323 7.97 -12.79 23.91
N SER A 324 7.68 -14.08 23.91
CA SER A 324 8.14 -15.05 24.90
C SER A 324 8.68 -16.28 24.18
N GLY A 325 10.01 -16.44 24.16
CA GLY A 325 10.66 -17.44 23.31
C GLY A 325 10.41 -17.15 21.82
N SER A 326 9.88 -18.13 21.09
CA SER A 326 9.47 -17.97 19.69
C SER A 326 8.01 -17.53 19.51
N THR A 327 7.24 -17.43 20.60
CA THR A 327 5.83 -17.05 20.55
C THR A 327 5.69 -15.52 20.66
N VAL A 328 4.95 -14.94 19.72
CA VAL A 328 4.60 -13.52 19.67
C VAL A 328 3.12 -13.36 19.93
N THR A 329 2.76 -12.39 20.76
CA THR A 329 1.38 -11.96 21.01
C THR A 329 1.26 -10.48 20.68
N ALA A 330 0.34 -10.13 19.80
CA ALA A 330 -0.01 -8.77 19.43
C ALA A 330 -1.43 -8.45 19.91
N ARG A 331 -1.60 -7.33 20.61
CA ARG A 331 -2.91 -6.83 21.03
C ARG A 331 -3.20 -5.50 20.35
N ASN A 332 -4.48 -5.23 20.11
CA ASN A 332 -4.91 -3.93 19.61
C ASN A 332 -4.43 -2.80 20.52
N VAL A 333 -4.25 -1.63 19.93
CA VAL A 333 -4.10 -0.37 20.66
C VAL A 333 -5.47 0.31 20.78
N ALA A 334 -5.54 1.44 21.48
CA ALA A 334 -6.81 2.07 21.85
C ALA A 334 -7.71 2.41 20.65
N TYR A 335 -7.12 2.84 19.52
CA TYR A 335 -7.88 3.36 18.38
C TYR A 335 -8.32 2.30 17.37
N ASN A 336 -7.73 1.11 17.36
CA ASN A 336 -8.00 0.09 16.33
C ASN A 336 -8.55 -1.23 16.88
N GLY A 337 -9.00 -1.24 18.15
CA GLY A 337 -9.61 -2.42 18.76
C GLY A 337 -11.06 -2.65 18.38
N THR A 338 -11.85 -1.57 18.26
CA THR A 338 -13.28 -1.67 17.98
C THR A 338 -13.52 -1.80 16.49
N LEU A 339 -14.09 -2.93 16.06
CA LEU A 339 -14.43 -3.21 14.67
C LEU A 339 -15.90 -3.59 14.57
N ALA A 340 -16.60 -3.03 13.58
CA ALA A 340 -17.92 -3.51 13.20
C ALA A 340 -17.86 -4.96 12.69
N ALA A 341 -19.01 -5.63 12.53
CA ALA A 341 -19.06 -6.93 11.88
C ALA A 341 -18.42 -6.87 10.47
N GLY A 342 -17.49 -7.77 10.17
CA GLY A 342 -16.68 -7.75 8.94
C GLY A 342 -15.66 -6.62 8.85
N GLY A 343 -15.59 -5.74 9.86
CA GLY A 343 -14.62 -4.64 9.93
C GLY A 343 -13.19 -5.16 10.04
N LYS A 344 -12.25 -4.37 9.55
CA LYS A 344 -10.83 -4.73 9.46
C LYS A 344 -9.96 -3.72 10.21
N ALA A 345 -8.90 -4.21 10.84
CA ALA A 345 -7.77 -3.42 11.29
C ALA A 345 -6.48 -4.08 10.84
N SER A 346 -5.45 -3.28 10.61
CA SER A 346 -4.13 -3.77 10.28
C SER A 346 -3.12 -3.27 11.31
N PHE A 347 -2.12 -4.10 11.59
CA PHE A 347 -0.92 -3.70 12.30
C PHE A 347 0.30 -4.27 11.60
N GLY A 348 1.47 -3.68 11.85
CA GLY A 348 2.69 -4.18 11.24
C GLY A 348 3.88 -4.11 12.17
N PHE A 349 4.97 -4.70 11.72
CA PHE A 349 6.21 -4.80 12.46
C PHE A 349 7.41 -4.97 11.52
N THR A 350 8.58 -4.61 12.03
CA THR A 350 9.85 -5.09 11.49
C THR A 350 10.39 -6.21 12.37
N GLY A 351 10.97 -7.23 11.75
CA GLY A 351 11.63 -8.34 12.41
C GLY A 351 13.06 -8.52 11.94
N SER A 352 13.86 -9.25 12.70
CA SER A 352 15.22 -9.68 12.34
C SER A 352 15.25 -11.17 12.02
N GLY A 353 16.22 -11.58 11.18
CA GLY A 353 16.36 -12.96 10.70
C GLY A 353 15.71 -13.20 9.33
N ALA A 354 15.67 -14.46 8.90
CA ALA A 354 15.10 -14.83 7.61
C ALA A 354 13.56 -14.74 7.64
N ALA A 355 12.96 -14.06 6.66
CA ALA A 355 11.50 -13.94 6.55
C ALA A 355 10.82 -15.32 6.47
N SER A 356 9.65 -15.43 7.09
CA SER A 356 8.80 -16.63 7.01
C SER A 356 7.32 -16.26 7.11
N THR A 357 6.44 -17.19 6.77
CA THR A 357 4.98 -17.02 6.81
C THR A 357 4.41 -17.87 7.95
N PRO A 358 4.20 -17.30 9.16
CA PRO A 358 3.67 -18.05 10.29
C PRO A 358 2.16 -18.27 10.12
N THR A 359 1.63 -19.28 10.82
CA THR A 359 0.20 -19.42 11.01
C THR A 359 -0.24 -18.56 12.20
N LEU A 360 -1.25 -17.72 11.99
CA LEU A 360 -1.79 -16.83 13.00
C LEU A 360 -3.05 -17.41 13.64
N SER A 361 -3.23 -17.14 14.93
CA SER A 361 -4.49 -17.34 15.66
C SER A 361 -5.00 -15.99 16.14
N CYS A 362 -6.33 -15.79 16.16
CA CYS A 362 -6.95 -14.55 16.60
C CYS A 362 -8.05 -14.84 17.63
N VAL A 363 -8.06 -14.07 18.72
CA VAL A 363 -9.08 -14.10 19.76
C VAL A 363 -9.68 -12.69 19.89
N ALA A 364 -11.01 -12.60 19.74
CA ALA A 364 -11.72 -11.33 19.87
C ALA A 364 -12.22 -11.12 21.31
N THR A 365 -12.36 -9.86 21.69
CA THR A 365 -13.08 -9.42 22.88
C THR A 365 -14.39 -8.78 22.44
N ALA A 366 -15.52 -9.24 22.97
CA ALA A 366 -16.86 -8.76 22.64
C ALA A 366 -17.17 -7.37 23.23
#